data_AF-H5WIY6-F1
#
_entry.id   AF-H5WIY6-F1
#
_cell.length_a   1.000
_cell.length_b   1.000
_cell.length_c   1.000
_cell.angle_alpha   90.00
_cell.angle_beta   90.00
_cell.angle_gamma   90.00
#
_symmetry.space_group_name_H-M   'P 1'
#
loop_
_entity.id
_entity.type
_entity.pdbx_description
1 polymer ?
#
loop_
_entity_poly.entity_id
_entity_poly.type
_entity_poly.pdbx_seq_one_letter_code
_entity_poly.pdbx_strand_id
1 'polypeptide(L)'
;MSEADVHQLVGFLAAYDPGALAQLQQTHPDQAWLRPGRTLGRLAAPAALRVELAAQSLAAMVAQGDALADRLARRIRTSHRVELLAQLVALGGSGGVLAALWSESSPQFKLAAAALGVLGSATAVAVKFLRRDLGGAENGLIAQHAALVKAVAQGVETAQRLQPHQRSRDDLGDPAALSGLLDQANTLAGQMYLLMKQVGAPMPGLQAGKM
;
A
#
# COMPACT_ATOMS: atom_id res chain seq x y z
N MET A 1 18.13 20.13 -19.25
CA MET A 1 17.34 18.88 -19.28
C MET A 1 17.57 18.18 -17.95
N SER A 2 16.51 17.97 -17.18
CA SER A 2 16.55 17.25 -15.90
C SER A 2 16.80 15.78 -16.21
N GLU A 3 17.87 15.21 -15.67
CA GLU A 3 18.19 13.81 -15.85
C GLU A 3 17.36 12.99 -14.85
N ALA A 4 16.41 12.19 -15.33
CA ALA A 4 15.45 11.47 -14.48
C ALA A 4 16.09 10.59 -13.39
N ASP A 5 16.21 11.07 -12.16
CA ASP A 5 16.93 10.36 -11.10
C ASP A 5 16.25 9.01 -10.79
N VAL A 6 16.83 7.87 -11.20
CA VAL A 6 16.20 6.52 -11.08
C VAL A 6 16.31 5.91 -9.67
N HIS A 7 16.74 6.71 -8.70
CA HIS A 7 17.03 6.27 -7.34
C HIS A 7 15.84 5.59 -6.64
N GLN A 8 14.62 6.10 -6.85
CA GLN A 8 13.42 5.53 -6.20
C GLN A 8 13.06 4.17 -6.80
N LEU A 9 13.26 3.97 -8.10
CA LEU A 9 13.07 2.68 -8.77
C LEU A 9 14.00 1.61 -8.19
N VAL A 10 15.30 1.93 -8.10
CA VAL A 10 16.30 1.02 -7.49
C VAL A 10 15.97 0.74 -6.04
N GLY A 11 15.62 1.78 -5.25
CA GLY A 11 15.23 1.64 -3.86
C GLY A 11 13.97 0.76 -3.69
N PHE A 12 12.99 0.91 -4.56
CA PHE A 12 11.77 0.10 -4.56
C PHE A 12 12.07 -1.37 -4.84
N LEU A 13 12.83 -1.68 -5.90
CA LEU A 13 13.22 -3.06 -6.21
C LEU A 13 14.06 -3.67 -5.09
N ALA A 14 15.04 -2.93 -4.55
CA ALA A 14 15.84 -3.42 -3.43
C ALA A 14 14.98 -3.83 -2.22
N ALA A 15 13.88 -3.11 -1.97
CA ALA A 15 12.98 -3.38 -0.86
C ALA A 15 12.01 -4.54 -1.14
N TYR A 16 11.44 -4.62 -2.35
CA TYR A 16 10.28 -5.47 -2.62
C TYR A 16 10.48 -6.54 -3.71
N ASP A 17 11.54 -6.45 -4.50
CA ASP A 17 11.97 -7.48 -5.46
C ASP A 17 13.51 -7.48 -5.61
N PRO A 18 14.23 -7.93 -4.57
CA PRO A 18 15.70 -7.97 -4.60
C PRO A 18 16.23 -8.94 -5.65
N GLY A 19 15.43 -9.92 -6.07
CA GLY A 19 15.80 -10.88 -7.12
C GLY A 19 15.91 -10.20 -8.48
N ALA A 20 14.91 -9.41 -8.87
CA ALA A 20 14.95 -8.63 -10.11
C ALA A 20 16.13 -7.63 -10.11
N LEU A 21 16.37 -6.95 -8.98
CA LEU A 21 17.51 -6.05 -8.87
C LEU A 21 18.86 -6.78 -9.02
N ALA A 22 19.00 -7.95 -8.39
CA ALA A 22 20.21 -8.78 -8.52
C ALA A 22 20.42 -9.23 -9.96
N GLN A 23 19.36 -9.59 -10.68
CA GLN A 23 19.42 -9.96 -12.09
C GLN A 23 19.88 -8.78 -12.97
N LEU A 24 19.36 -7.57 -12.74
CA LEU A 24 19.82 -6.36 -13.42
C LEU A 24 21.30 -6.07 -13.14
N GLN A 25 21.73 -6.20 -11.88
CA GLN A 25 23.13 -6.00 -11.48
C GLN A 25 24.07 -7.04 -12.10
N GLN A 26 23.64 -8.29 -12.24
CA GLN A 26 24.41 -9.34 -12.90
C GLN A 26 24.54 -9.10 -14.40
N THR A 27 23.48 -8.60 -15.03
CA THR A 27 23.46 -8.30 -16.47
C THR A 27 24.28 -7.06 -16.81
N HIS A 28 24.36 -6.11 -15.87
CA HIS A 28 25.05 -4.84 -16.02
C HIS A 28 26.00 -4.54 -14.84
N PRO A 29 27.09 -5.32 -14.67
CA PRO A 29 27.97 -5.23 -13.50
C PRO A 29 28.68 -3.86 -13.36
N ASP A 30 28.91 -3.17 -14.47
CA ASP A 30 29.62 -1.89 -14.51
C ASP A 30 28.76 -0.70 -14.05
N GLN A 31 27.46 -0.92 -13.87
CA GLN A 31 26.49 0.14 -13.56
C GLN A 31 26.36 0.35 -12.04
N ALA A 32 27.28 1.14 -11.48
CA ALA A 32 27.36 1.39 -10.04
C ALA A 32 26.09 1.99 -9.40
N TRP A 33 25.23 2.64 -10.20
CA TRP A 33 23.97 3.26 -9.76
C TRP A 33 22.82 2.24 -9.56
N LEU A 34 22.97 0.99 -10.02
CA LEU A 34 22.06 -0.10 -9.67
C LEU A 34 22.21 -0.55 -8.20
N ARG A 35 23.21 -0.03 -7.47
CA ARG A 35 23.37 -0.30 -6.04
C ARG A 35 22.48 0.63 -5.21
N PRO A 36 21.73 0.11 -4.23
CA PRO A 36 20.88 0.93 -3.37
C PRO A 36 21.70 2.01 -2.63
N GLY A 37 21.11 3.19 -2.44
CA GLY A 37 21.72 4.28 -1.67
C GLY A 37 22.78 5.10 -2.41
N ARG A 38 23.08 4.79 -3.69
CA ARG A 38 23.92 5.65 -4.53
C ARG A 38 23.06 6.65 -5.29
N THR A 39 23.43 7.93 -5.22
CA THR A 39 22.86 9.00 -6.03
C THR A 39 23.69 9.15 -7.30
N LEU A 40 23.02 9.43 -8.43
CA LEU A 40 23.68 9.65 -9.69
C LEU A 40 24.59 10.89 -9.62
N GLY A 41 25.87 10.70 -9.95
CA GLY A 41 26.62 11.74 -10.65
C GLY A 41 26.22 11.73 -12.13
N ARG A 42 26.44 12.86 -12.81
CA ARG A 42 26.02 13.26 -14.19
C ARG A 42 26.32 12.31 -15.38
N LEU A 43 26.67 11.05 -15.15
CA LEU A 43 26.94 10.05 -16.18
C LEU A 43 25.63 9.31 -16.49
N ALA A 44 24.96 9.78 -17.54
CA ALA A 44 23.70 9.25 -18.04
C ALA A 44 23.76 7.74 -18.27
N ALA A 45 23.04 7.01 -17.42
CA ALA A 45 22.75 5.61 -17.66
C ALA A 45 22.13 5.43 -19.06
N PRO A 46 22.47 4.34 -19.80
CA PRO A 46 21.86 4.06 -21.09
C PRO A 46 20.33 4.08 -20.99
N ALA A 47 19.66 4.80 -21.89
CA ALA A 47 18.21 5.00 -21.84
C ALA A 47 17.44 3.67 -21.82
N ALA A 48 17.89 2.68 -22.61
CA ALA A 48 17.32 1.33 -22.61
C ALA A 48 17.34 0.66 -21.22
N LEU A 49 18.42 0.82 -20.46
CA LEU A 49 18.54 0.24 -19.12
C LEU A 49 17.64 0.95 -18.11
N ARG A 50 17.41 2.25 -18.27
CA ARG A 50 16.46 3.00 -17.43
C ARG A 50 15.02 2.58 -17.70
N VAL A 51 14.69 2.32 -18.97
CA VAL A 51 13.40 1.76 -19.38
C VAL A 51 13.20 0.37 -18.79
N GLU A 52 14.22 -0.48 -18.85
CA GLU A 52 14.16 -1.83 -18.27
C GLU A 52 13.99 -1.78 -16.75
N LEU A 53 14.76 -0.94 -16.05
CA LEU A 53 14.62 -0.74 -14.62
C LEU A 53 13.21 -0.24 -14.25
N ALA A 54 12.70 0.76 -14.97
CA ALA A 54 11.35 1.28 -14.76
C ALA A 54 10.29 0.21 -14.98
N ALA A 55 10.44 -0.61 -16.03
CA ALA A 55 9.55 -1.73 -16.32
C ALA A 55 9.48 -2.74 -15.17
N GLN A 56 10.64 -3.21 -14.70
CA GLN A 56 10.73 -4.19 -13.62
C GLN A 56 10.18 -3.62 -12.31
N SER A 57 10.49 -2.36 -12.01
CA SER A 57 9.99 -1.67 -10.81
C SER A 57 8.47 -1.52 -10.83
N LEU A 58 7.89 -1.12 -11.97
CA LEU A 58 6.44 -1.01 -12.13
C LEU A 58 5.75 -2.37 -12.04
N ALA A 59 6.34 -3.43 -12.61
CA ALA A 59 5.81 -4.78 -12.49
C ALA A 59 5.80 -5.27 -11.03
N ALA A 60 6.91 -5.08 -10.32
CA ALA A 60 7.01 -5.39 -8.88
C ALA A 60 6.00 -4.56 -8.07
N MET A 61 5.84 -3.27 -8.41
CA MET A 61 4.88 -2.38 -7.77
C MET A 61 3.44 -2.87 -7.91
N VAL A 62 3.03 -3.30 -9.11
CA VAL A 62 1.70 -3.84 -9.35
C VAL A 62 1.51 -5.13 -8.56
N ALA A 63 2.44 -6.08 -8.66
CA ALA A 63 2.33 -7.37 -7.98
C ALA A 63 2.24 -7.24 -6.44
N GLN A 64 3.08 -6.38 -5.86
CA GLN A 64 3.12 -6.18 -4.41
C GLN A 64 1.96 -5.30 -3.93
N GLY A 65 1.59 -4.30 -4.73
CA GLY A 65 0.45 -3.43 -4.47
C GLY A 65 -0.86 -4.21 -4.44
N ASP A 66 -1.10 -5.07 -5.42
CA ASP A 66 -2.30 -5.93 -5.48
C ASP A 66 -2.37 -6.88 -4.28
N ALA A 67 -1.26 -7.57 -3.98
CA ALA A 67 -1.21 -8.49 -2.84
C ALA A 67 -1.51 -7.78 -1.51
N LEU A 68 -1.03 -6.53 -1.35
CA LEU A 68 -1.27 -5.73 -0.15
C LEU A 68 -2.68 -5.14 -0.12
N ALA A 69 -3.21 -4.70 -1.27
CA ALA A 69 -4.59 -4.22 -1.40
C ALA A 69 -5.58 -5.32 -1.02
N ASP A 70 -5.36 -6.55 -1.49
CA ASP A 70 -6.17 -7.71 -1.12
C ASP A 70 -6.17 -8.00 0.38
N ARG A 71 -5.00 -7.89 1.03
CA ARG A 71 -4.88 -8.04 2.49
C ARG A 71 -5.66 -6.95 3.22
N LEU A 72 -5.54 -5.70 2.78
CA LEU A 72 -6.30 -4.58 3.33
C LEU A 72 -7.81 -4.76 3.13
N ALA A 73 -8.26 -5.17 1.95
CA ALA A 73 -9.66 -5.43 1.65
C ALA A 73 -10.24 -6.54 2.53
N ARG A 74 -9.48 -7.61 2.78
CA ARG A 74 -9.85 -8.66 3.76
C ARG A 74 -9.98 -8.09 5.17
N ARG A 75 -9.01 -7.27 5.60
CA ARG A 75 -9.02 -6.63 6.93
C ARG A 75 -10.23 -5.71 7.10
N ILE A 76 -10.54 -4.87 6.10
CA ILE A 76 -11.69 -3.96 6.09
C ILE A 76 -13.00 -4.75 6.22
N ARG A 77 -13.16 -5.83 5.46
CA ARG A 77 -14.34 -6.73 5.54
C ARG A 77 -14.48 -7.36 6.92
N THR A 78 -13.39 -7.85 7.51
CA THR A 78 -13.42 -8.39 8.89
C THR A 78 -13.83 -7.33 9.89
N SER A 79 -13.32 -6.09 9.76
CA SER A 79 -13.75 -4.98 10.61
C SER A 79 -15.24 -4.66 10.46
N HIS A 80 -15.81 -4.70 9.24
CA HIS A 80 -17.26 -4.55 9.05
C HIS A 80 -18.06 -5.64 9.75
N ARG A 81 -17.61 -6.90 9.66
CA ARG A 81 -18.28 -8.03 10.33
C ARG A 81 -18.28 -7.89 11.84
N VAL A 82 -17.13 -7.49 12.42
CA VAL A 82 -17.02 -7.24 13.86
C VAL A 82 -17.91 -6.06 14.28
N GLU A 83 -17.96 -4.99 13.48
CA GLU A 83 -18.84 -3.85 13.75
C GLU A 83 -20.32 -4.26 13.77
N LEU A 84 -20.77 -5.04 12.79
CA LEU A 84 -22.14 -5.53 12.73
C LEU A 84 -22.48 -6.40 13.94
N LEU A 85 -21.58 -7.31 14.35
CA LEU A 85 -21.78 -8.12 15.55
C LEU A 85 -21.87 -7.25 16.81
N ALA A 86 -21.00 -6.25 16.94
CA ALA A 86 -21.04 -5.32 18.07
C ALA A 86 -22.35 -4.51 18.09
N GLN A 87 -22.82 -4.05 16.94
CA GLN A 87 -24.10 -3.34 16.80
C GLN A 87 -25.30 -4.24 17.13
N LEU A 88 -25.27 -5.52 16.72
CA LEU A 88 -26.31 -6.49 17.08
C LEU A 88 -26.34 -6.77 18.59
N VAL A 89 -25.17 -6.94 19.22
CA VAL A 89 -25.06 -7.08 20.68
C VAL A 89 -25.55 -5.83 21.41
N ALA A 90 -25.17 -4.64 20.91
CA ALA A 90 -25.64 -3.37 21.46
C ALA A 90 -27.17 -3.23 21.33
N LEU A 91 -27.74 -3.56 20.16
CA LEU A 91 -29.18 -3.50 19.91
C LEU A 91 -29.95 -4.50 20.77
N GLY A 92 -29.42 -5.72 20.94
CA GLY A 92 -29.96 -6.71 21.87
C GLY A 92 -29.89 -6.25 23.33
N GLY A 93 -28.79 -5.63 23.73
CA GLY A 93 -28.63 -5.02 25.06
C GLY A 93 -29.62 -3.89 25.30
N SER A 94 -29.71 -2.92 24.38
CA SER A 94 -30.65 -1.79 24.47
C SER A 94 -32.11 -2.23 24.42
N GLY A 95 -32.46 -3.17 23.55
CA GLY A 95 -33.80 -3.76 23.50
C GLY A 95 -34.13 -4.54 24.78
N GLY A 96 -33.15 -5.27 25.33
CA GLY A 96 -33.26 -5.97 26.61
C GLY A 96 -33.46 -5.02 27.79
N VAL A 97 -32.76 -3.89 27.82
CA VAL A 97 -32.96 -2.84 28.84
C VAL A 97 -34.37 -2.25 28.75
N LEU A 98 -34.86 -1.95 27.55
CA LEU A 98 -36.22 -1.45 27.35
C LEU A 98 -37.28 -2.48 27.79
N ALA A 99 -37.10 -3.76 27.42
CA ALA A 99 -37.99 -4.84 27.85
C ALA A 99 -37.94 -5.07 29.37
N ALA A 100 -36.77 -4.91 29.98
CA ALA A 100 -36.59 -5.03 31.43
C ALA A 100 -37.24 -3.86 32.20
N LEU A 101 -37.32 -2.68 31.60
CA LEU A 101 -38.01 -1.53 32.19
C LEU A 101 -39.54 -1.68 32.20
N TRP A 102 -40.11 -2.38 31.21
CA TRP A 102 -41.56 -2.63 31.13
C TRP A 102 -42.02 -3.93 31.80
N SER A 103 -41.11 -4.84 32.13
CA SER A 103 -41.44 -6.08 32.85
C SER A 103 -41.04 -5.99 34.33
N GLU A 104 -41.74 -6.73 35.20
CA GLU A 104 -41.30 -7.03 36.57
C GLU A 104 -40.11 -8.00 36.59
N SER A 105 -39.11 -7.72 35.75
CA SER A 105 -37.90 -8.51 35.62
C SER A 105 -37.01 -8.37 36.86
N SER A 106 -36.27 -9.43 37.15
CA SER A 106 -35.35 -9.47 38.29
C SER A 106 -34.26 -8.39 38.17
N PRO A 107 -33.77 -7.84 39.30
CA PRO A 107 -32.69 -6.85 39.29
C PRO A 107 -31.42 -7.34 38.57
N GLN A 108 -31.15 -8.64 38.62
CA GLN A 108 -30.02 -9.29 37.95
C GLN A 108 -30.14 -9.21 36.41
N PHE A 109 -31.36 -9.38 35.88
CA PHE A 109 -31.62 -9.26 34.45
C PHE A 109 -31.39 -7.82 33.94
N LYS A 110 -31.84 -6.82 34.72
CA LYS A 110 -31.62 -5.39 34.41
C LYS A 110 -30.13 -5.04 34.35
N LEU A 111 -29.34 -5.52 35.31
CA LEU A 111 -27.88 -5.32 35.33
C LEU A 111 -27.18 -6.00 34.14
N ALA A 112 -27.56 -7.24 33.81
CA ALA A 112 -26.99 -7.96 32.68
C ALA A 112 -27.27 -7.25 31.34
N ALA A 113 -28.50 -6.78 31.13
CA ALA A 113 -28.88 -6.05 29.93
C ALA A 113 -28.12 -4.71 29.81
N ALA A 114 -27.96 -3.97 30.91
CA ALA A 114 -27.19 -2.73 30.94
C ALA A 114 -25.70 -2.95 30.64
N ALA A 115 -25.09 -3.99 31.24
CA ALA A 115 -23.70 -4.35 30.98
C ALA A 115 -23.45 -4.74 29.51
N LEU A 116 -24.37 -5.51 28.91
CA LEU A 116 -24.33 -5.84 27.48
C LEU A 116 -24.44 -4.59 26.59
N GLY A 117 -25.33 -3.65 26.94
CA GLY A 117 -25.46 -2.38 26.22
C GLY A 117 -24.17 -1.54 26.25
N VAL A 118 -23.52 -1.43 27.42
CA VAL A 118 -22.26 -0.70 27.57
C VAL A 118 -21.12 -1.39 26.82
N LEU A 119 -20.98 -2.71 26.94
CA LEU A 119 -19.95 -3.47 26.21
C LEU A 119 -20.13 -3.38 24.69
N GLY A 120 -21.38 -3.48 24.21
CA GLY A 120 -21.71 -3.29 22.79
C GLY A 120 -21.32 -1.90 22.29
N SER A 121 -21.67 -0.86 23.06
CA SER A 121 -21.37 0.53 22.72
C SER A 121 -19.86 0.83 22.73
N ALA A 122 -19.13 0.37 23.75
CA ALA A 122 -17.69 0.50 23.84
C ALA A 122 -16.98 -0.23 22.69
N THR A 123 -17.46 -1.42 22.32
CA THR A 123 -16.93 -2.17 21.18
C THR A 123 -17.19 -1.44 19.86
N ALA A 124 -18.38 -0.88 19.66
CA ALA A 124 -18.69 -0.10 18.46
C ALA A 124 -17.81 1.15 18.34
N VAL A 125 -17.57 1.86 19.45
CA VAL A 125 -16.64 3.00 19.50
C VAL A 125 -15.19 2.55 19.23
N ALA A 126 -14.74 1.45 19.84
CA ALA A 126 -13.40 0.91 19.60
C ALA A 126 -13.20 0.47 18.13
N VAL A 127 -14.21 -0.14 17.50
CA VAL A 127 -14.17 -0.51 16.08
C VAL A 127 -14.15 0.73 15.19
N LYS A 128 -14.96 1.76 15.49
CA LYS A 128 -14.87 3.06 14.80
C LYS A 128 -13.52 3.74 14.97
N PHE A 129 -12.90 3.63 16.14
CA PHE A 129 -11.56 4.16 16.42
C PHE A 129 -10.46 3.38 15.67
N LEU A 130 -10.55 2.05 15.64
CA LEU A 130 -9.66 1.17 14.86
C LEU A 130 -9.82 1.37 13.34
N ARG A 131 -11.02 1.73 12.89
CA ARG A 131 -11.31 2.16 11.51
C ARG A 131 -10.85 3.58 11.22
N ARG A 132 -10.69 4.38 12.27
CA ARG A 132 -10.18 5.76 12.27
C ARG A 132 -11.06 6.75 11.51
N ASP A 133 -12.38 6.63 11.69
CA ASP A 133 -13.38 7.50 11.03
C ASP A 133 -13.92 8.64 11.92
N LEU A 134 -13.51 8.73 13.20
CA LEU A 134 -14.07 9.72 14.14
C LEU A 134 -13.42 11.12 14.09
N GLY A 135 -12.57 11.43 13.10
CA GLY A 135 -11.90 12.74 13.04
C GLY A 135 -11.14 13.08 11.76
N GLY A 136 -11.49 12.51 10.61
CA GLY A 136 -10.87 12.89 9.32
C GLY A 136 -9.38 12.55 9.19
N ALA A 137 -8.91 11.52 9.89
CA ALA A 137 -7.49 11.15 9.85
C ALA A 137 -7.13 10.58 8.47
N GLU A 138 -6.26 11.28 7.75
CA GLU A 138 -5.69 10.96 6.43
C GLU A 138 -5.00 9.58 6.32
N ASN A 139 -4.99 8.80 7.40
CA ASN A 139 -4.33 7.49 7.55
C ASN A 139 -5.32 6.36 7.93
N GLY A 140 -6.62 6.50 7.63
CA GLY A 140 -7.60 5.43 7.81
C GLY A 140 -7.35 4.23 6.88
N LEU A 141 -7.73 3.02 7.29
CA LEU A 141 -7.53 1.78 6.50
C LEU A 141 -8.18 1.86 5.11
N ILE A 142 -9.34 2.51 5.00
CA ILE A 142 -10.06 2.72 3.74
C ILE A 142 -9.30 3.69 2.85
N ALA A 143 -8.82 4.82 3.40
CA ALA A 143 -8.03 5.81 2.67
C ALA A 143 -6.71 5.20 2.16
N GLN A 144 -6.02 4.42 3.00
CA GLN A 144 -4.81 3.70 2.62
C GLN A 144 -5.07 2.68 1.51
N HIS A 145 -6.16 1.90 1.59
CA HIS A 145 -6.56 0.98 0.53
C HIS A 145 -6.87 1.71 -0.78
N ALA A 146 -7.63 2.82 -0.72
CA ALA A 146 -7.96 3.60 -1.91
C ALA A 146 -6.72 4.24 -2.55
N ALA A 147 -5.81 4.78 -1.74
CA ALA A 147 -4.53 5.32 -2.20
C ALA A 147 -3.68 4.23 -2.88
N LEU A 148 -3.68 3.01 -2.33
CA LEU A 148 -2.91 1.90 -2.86
C LEU A 148 -3.46 1.43 -4.21
N VAL A 149 -4.78 1.23 -4.30
CA VAL A 149 -5.45 0.88 -5.56
C VAL A 149 -5.20 1.95 -6.63
N LYS A 150 -5.28 3.24 -6.26
CA LYS A 150 -4.99 4.34 -7.18
C LYS A 150 -3.54 4.32 -7.67
N ALA A 151 -2.58 4.12 -6.78
CA ALA A 151 -1.16 4.05 -7.13
C ALA A 151 -0.86 2.85 -8.04
N VAL A 152 -1.47 1.69 -7.78
CA VAL A 152 -1.36 0.50 -8.67
C VAL A 152 -1.93 0.82 -10.05
N ALA A 153 -3.12 1.40 -10.14
CA ALA A 153 -3.74 1.76 -11.42
C ALA A 153 -2.86 2.73 -12.24
N GLN A 154 -2.29 3.74 -11.59
CA GLN A 154 -1.32 4.66 -12.20
C GLN A 154 -0.07 3.90 -12.67
N GLY A 155 0.42 2.94 -11.88
CA GLY A 155 1.52 2.06 -12.26
C GLY A 155 1.27 1.26 -13.53
N VAL A 156 0.09 0.64 -13.62
CA VAL A 156 -0.33 -0.12 -14.81
C VAL A 156 -0.40 0.80 -16.03
N GLU A 157 -0.99 1.99 -15.88
CA GLU A 157 -1.08 2.97 -16.97
C GLU A 157 0.31 3.41 -17.44
N THR A 158 1.22 3.75 -16.52
CA THR A 158 2.59 4.12 -16.87
C THR A 158 3.34 2.95 -17.52
N ALA A 159 3.15 1.72 -17.04
CA ALA A 159 3.77 0.53 -17.64
C ALA A 159 3.28 0.29 -19.08
N GLN A 160 1.98 0.47 -19.34
CA GLN A 160 1.42 0.37 -20.68
C GLN A 160 1.99 1.43 -21.63
N ARG A 161 2.15 2.68 -21.15
CA ARG A 161 2.78 3.76 -21.91
C ARG A 161 4.26 3.52 -22.17
N LEU A 162 4.95 2.81 -21.28
CA LEU A 162 6.37 2.46 -21.42
C LEU A 162 6.60 1.27 -22.36
N GLN A 163 5.59 0.42 -22.57
CA GLN A 163 5.70 -0.83 -23.34
C GLN A 163 6.21 -0.65 -24.79
N PRO A 164 5.82 0.38 -25.56
CA PRO A 164 6.35 0.59 -26.91
C PRO A 164 7.87 0.80 -26.91
N HIS A 165 8.40 1.52 -25.92
CA HIS A 165 9.82 1.82 -25.78
C HIS A 165 10.66 0.59 -25.34
N GLN A 166 10.02 -0.46 -24.80
CA GLN A 166 10.71 -1.71 -24.47
C GLN A 166 10.89 -2.62 -25.68
N ARG A 167 9.95 -2.57 -26.64
CA ARG A 167 9.97 -3.45 -27.82
C ARG A 167 10.98 -3.00 -28.86
N SER A 168 11.23 -1.69 -28.93
CA SER A 168 12.17 -1.10 -29.87
C SER A 168 13.44 -0.68 -29.13
N ARG A 169 14.43 -1.58 -29.07
CA ARG A 169 15.75 -1.28 -28.46
C ARG A 169 16.50 -0.19 -29.22
N ASP A 170 16.27 -0.09 -30.53
CA ASP A 170 17.02 0.80 -31.42
C ASP A 170 16.30 2.13 -31.69
N ASP A 171 14.96 2.16 -31.55
CA ASP A 171 14.16 3.38 -31.69
C ASP A 171 13.32 3.59 -30.42
N LEU A 172 13.89 4.37 -29.51
CA LEU A 172 13.27 4.77 -28.25
C LEU A 172 12.25 5.91 -28.42
N GLY A 173 12.00 6.38 -29.65
CA GLY A 173 11.09 7.48 -29.94
C GLY A 173 11.58 8.83 -29.41
N ASP A 174 10.62 9.72 -29.08
CA ASP A 174 10.93 11.05 -28.56
C ASP A 174 11.64 10.99 -27.18
N PRO A 175 12.90 11.45 -27.07
CA PRO A 175 13.65 11.43 -25.82
C PRO A 175 13.00 12.24 -24.69
N ALA A 176 12.30 13.33 -25.03
CA ALA A 176 11.66 14.18 -24.05
C ALA A 176 10.44 13.50 -23.41
N ALA A 177 9.59 12.89 -24.26
CA ALA A 177 8.47 12.08 -23.79
C ALA A 177 8.94 10.88 -22.94
N LEU A 178 9.99 10.18 -23.36
CA LEU A 178 10.54 9.06 -22.61
C LEU A 178 11.08 9.49 -21.24
N SER A 179 11.83 10.60 -21.19
CA SER A 179 12.32 11.14 -19.91
C SER A 179 11.16 11.46 -18.96
N GLY A 180 10.09 12.08 -19.45
CA GLY A 180 8.91 12.39 -18.65
C GLY A 180 8.21 11.14 -18.10
N LEU A 181 8.13 10.05 -18.89
CA LEU A 181 7.59 8.77 -18.43
C LEU A 181 8.47 8.11 -17.36
N LEU A 182 9.79 8.18 -17.52
CA LEU A 182 10.74 7.65 -16.53
C LEU A 182 10.70 8.43 -15.22
N ASP A 183 10.59 9.76 -15.29
CA ASP A 183 10.39 10.63 -14.12
C ASP A 183 9.09 10.30 -13.37
N GLN A 184 8.01 10.08 -14.13
CA GLN A 184 6.72 9.66 -13.58
C GLN A 184 6.83 8.29 -12.89
N ALA A 185 7.43 7.30 -13.56
CA ALA A 185 7.63 5.96 -12.99
C ALA A 185 8.45 6.01 -11.69
N ASN A 186 9.53 6.80 -11.67
CA ASN A 186 10.36 6.96 -10.50
C ASN A 186 9.62 7.65 -9.34
N THR A 187 8.84 8.69 -9.63
CA THR A 187 8.01 9.35 -8.63
C THR A 187 6.96 8.39 -8.04
N LEU A 188 6.30 7.59 -8.90
CA LEU A 188 5.32 6.60 -8.48
C LEU A 188 5.94 5.51 -7.60
N ALA A 189 7.15 5.03 -7.94
CA ALA A 189 7.86 4.04 -7.12
C ALA A 189 8.18 4.59 -5.72
N GLY A 190 8.60 5.86 -5.62
CA GLY A 190 8.83 6.52 -4.34
C GLY A 190 7.55 6.67 -3.51
N GLN A 191 6.45 7.09 -4.15
CA GLN A 191 5.13 7.19 -3.51
C GLN A 191 4.63 5.83 -3.02
N MET A 192 4.76 4.79 -3.85
CA MET A 192 4.37 3.43 -3.50
C MET A 192 5.22 2.91 -2.34
N TYR A 193 6.54 3.12 -2.36
CA TYR A 193 7.43 2.71 -1.28
C TYR A 193 6.96 3.28 0.07
N LEU A 194 6.67 4.59 0.11
CA LEU A 194 6.18 5.27 1.31
C LEU A 194 4.82 4.74 1.74
N LEU A 195 3.90 4.54 0.80
CA LEU A 195 2.56 4.02 1.08
C LEU A 195 2.60 2.60 1.63
N MET A 196 3.36 1.71 1.01
CA MET A 196 3.55 0.33 1.48
C MET A 196 4.18 0.30 2.87
N LYS A 197 5.15 1.18 3.14
CA LYS A 197 5.74 1.33 4.47
C LYS A 197 4.72 1.80 5.51
N GLN A 198 3.87 2.77 5.18
CA GLN A 198 2.80 3.26 6.07
C GLN A 198 1.76 2.18 6.39
N VAL A 199 1.45 1.31 5.43
CA VAL A 199 0.52 0.19 5.58
C VAL A 199 1.15 -0.98 6.35
N GLY A 200 2.46 -0.96 6.59
CA GLY A 200 3.19 -2.00 7.30
C GLY A 200 3.51 -3.21 6.42
N ALA A 201 3.75 -3.00 5.13
CA ALA A 201 4.23 -4.05 4.24
C ALA A 201 5.57 -4.60 4.77
N PRO A 202 5.74 -5.94 4.85
CA PRO A 202 7.02 -6.51 5.22
C PRO A 202 8.07 -6.15 4.16
N MET A 203 9.21 -5.61 4.59
CA MET A 203 10.36 -5.35 3.71
C MET A 203 11.32 -6.55 3.77
N PRO A 204 11.28 -7.48 2.81
CA PRO A 204 12.10 -8.70 2.84
C PRO A 204 13.61 -8.43 2.95
N GLY A 205 14.11 -7.29 2.47
CA GLY A 205 15.54 -6.95 2.50
C GLY A 205 16.11 -6.43 3.83
N LEU A 206 15.28 -6.01 4.79
CA LEU A 206 15.77 -5.34 6.03
C LEU A 206 15.87 -6.25 7.26
N GLN A 207 15.49 -7.53 7.15
CA GLN A 207 15.57 -8.47 8.28
C GLN A 207 16.94 -9.13 8.46
N ALA A 208 17.88 -8.97 7.52
CA ALA A 208 19.18 -9.67 7.56
C ALA A 208 20.31 -8.96 8.35
N GLY A 209 20.05 -7.80 8.97
CA GLY A 209 21.08 -6.97 9.62
C GLY A 209 21.11 -6.98 11.15
N LYS A 210 20.34 -7.86 11.81
CA LYS A 210 20.35 -8.03 13.26
C LYS A 210 20.61 -9.49 13.64
N MET A 211 21.81 -9.97 13.37
CA MET A 211 22.42 -11.11 14.06
C MET A 211 23.89 -10.80 14.30
#